data_AF-A0A7C7P3T3-F1
#
_entry.id   AF-A0A7C7P3T3-F1
#
_cell.length_a   1.000
_cell.length_b   1.000
_cell.length_c   1.000
_cell.angle_alpha   90.00
_cell.angle_beta   90.00
_cell.angle_gamma   90.00
#
_symmetry.space_group_name_H-M   'P 1'
#
loop_
_entity.id
_entity.type
_entity.pdbx_description
1 polymer ?
#
loop_
_entity_poly.entity_id
_entity_poly.type
_entity_poly.pdbx_seq_one_letter_code
_entity_poly.pdbx_strand_id
1 'polypeptide(L)'
;MSDVSMPGEQAQELLETLSDWGTMVTIIIHAGSVFEFKGPFPKGKVAEGFYNLSGPVPGLHGHLNLKQVKQIRFQDKPHRGRESYAFVFENADDEVIFKVFLGRDEKGELLAEQKQRFLAMQQHYQ
;
A
#
# COMPACT_ATOMS: atom_id res chain seq x y z
N MET A 1 -10.88 -7.07 -12.94
CA MET A 1 -9.59 -6.65 -12.34
C MET A 1 -9.16 -5.48 -13.16
N SER A 2 -8.91 -4.32 -12.55
CA SER A 2 -8.34 -3.21 -13.30
C SER A 2 -6.88 -3.52 -13.65
N ASP A 3 -6.50 -3.38 -14.93
CA ASP A 3 -5.10 -3.39 -15.39
C ASP A 3 -4.42 -2.01 -15.17
N VAL A 4 -5.01 -1.18 -14.30
CA VAL A 4 -4.55 0.17 -14.02
C VAL A 4 -3.37 0.10 -13.06
N SER A 5 -2.27 0.73 -13.46
CA SER A 5 -1.04 0.79 -12.68
C SER A 5 -0.44 2.19 -12.70
N MET A 6 0.14 2.57 -11.57
CA MET A 6 0.98 3.74 -11.38
C MET A 6 2.47 3.35 -11.60
N PRO A 7 3.31 4.21 -12.19
CA PRO A 7 4.75 3.95 -12.32
C PRO A 7 5.45 3.81 -10.96
N GLY A 8 6.43 2.92 -10.84
CA GLY A 8 7.14 2.68 -9.59
C GLY A 8 7.89 3.91 -9.05
N GLU A 9 8.24 4.86 -9.91
CA GLU A 9 8.85 6.14 -9.54
C GLU A 9 7.94 6.98 -8.61
N GLN A 10 6.63 6.74 -8.64
CA GLN A 10 5.64 7.39 -7.78
C GLN A 10 5.52 6.74 -6.39
N ALA A 11 6.27 5.65 -6.12
CA ALA A 11 6.16 4.89 -4.88
C ALA A 11 6.38 5.76 -3.64
N GLN A 12 7.41 6.60 -3.64
CA GLN A 12 7.70 7.44 -2.48
C GLN A 12 6.54 8.42 -2.20
N GLU A 13 6.11 9.16 -3.22
CA GLU A 13 5.03 10.15 -3.10
C GLU A 13 3.71 9.51 -2.66
N LEU A 14 3.39 8.32 -3.20
CA LEU A 14 2.25 7.54 -2.76
C LEU A 14 2.39 7.19 -1.27
N LEU A 15 3.51 6.60 -0.84
CA LEU A 15 3.70 6.17 0.54
C LEU A 15 3.66 7.34 1.53
N GLU A 16 4.22 8.49 1.16
CA GLU A 16 4.11 9.74 1.93
C GLU A 16 2.64 10.17 2.05
N THR A 17 1.88 10.12 0.96
CA THR A 17 0.44 10.41 0.95
C THR A 17 -0.37 9.44 1.81
N LEU A 18 -0.08 8.14 1.74
CA LEU A 18 -0.76 7.10 2.52
C LEU A 18 -0.53 7.25 4.03
N SER A 19 0.56 7.89 4.44
CA SER A 19 0.83 8.14 5.86
C SER A 19 -0.21 9.04 6.55
N ASP A 20 -0.95 9.83 5.75
CA ASP A 20 -2.01 10.72 6.22
C ASP A 20 -3.42 10.13 6.00
N TRP A 21 -3.55 8.86 5.60
CA TRP A 21 -4.85 8.22 5.36
C TRP A 21 -5.46 7.57 6.60
N GLY A 22 -4.76 7.57 7.73
CA GLY A 22 -5.19 6.88 8.96
C GLY A 22 -4.96 5.37 8.87
N THR A 23 -5.76 4.58 9.58
CA THR A 23 -5.56 3.13 9.69
C THR A 23 -5.64 2.41 8.34
N MET A 24 -4.66 1.57 8.04
CA MET A 24 -4.55 0.73 6.85
C MET A 24 -4.09 -0.68 7.24
N VAL A 25 -3.95 -1.57 6.26
CA VAL A 25 -3.33 -2.89 6.47
C VAL A 25 -2.18 -3.08 5.50
N THR A 26 -0.95 -3.13 6.01
CA THR A 26 0.24 -3.47 5.21
C THR A 26 0.47 -4.97 5.28
N ILE A 27 0.61 -5.62 4.12
CA ILE A 27 0.87 -7.05 3.99
C ILE A 27 2.21 -7.29 3.33
N ILE A 28 3.04 -8.11 3.97
CA ILE A 28 4.31 -8.61 3.43
C ILE A 28 4.17 -10.13 3.29
N ILE A 29 4.55 -10.65 2.11
CA ILE A 29 4.54 -12.09 1.84
C ILE A 29 5.99 -12.54 1.65
N HIS A 30 6.42 -13.52 2.43
CA HIS A 30 7.77 -14.08 2.32
C HIS A 30 7.72 -15.58 2.51
N ALA A 31 8.22 -16.34 1.52
CA ALA A 31 8.30 -17.80 1.56
C ALA A 31 6.98 -18.49 1.98
N GLY A 32 5.84 -17.99 1.49
CA GLY A 32 4.51 -18.52 1.81
C GLY A 32 3.93 -18.09 3.16
N SER A 33 4.69 -17.35 3.96
CA SER A 33 4.21 -16.70 5.18
C SER A 33 3.63 -15.32 4.88
N VAL A 34 2.60 -14.93 5.62
CA VAL A 34 1.90 -13.64 5.48
C VAL A 34 2.04 -12.88 6.80
N PHE A 35 2.61 -11.68 6.72
CA PHE A 35 2.74 -10.76 7.84
C PHE A 35 1.82 -9.58 7.61
N GLU A 36 0.99 -9.27 8.60
CA GLU A 36 0.05 -8.15 8.53
C GLU A 36 0.37 -7.12 9.62
N PHE A 37 0.47 -5.87 9.22
CA PHE A 37 0.49 -4.74 10.13
C PHE A 37 -0.78 -3.91 9.98
N LYS A 38 -1.55 -3.79 11.06
CA LYS A 38 -2.78 -2.99 11.12
C LYS A 38 -2.48 -1.69 11.86
N GLY A 39 -2.63 -0.58 11.17
CA GLY A 39 -2.31 0.75 11.69
C GLY A 39 -2.04 1.73 10.56
N PRO A 40 -1.75 3.00 10.88
CA PRO A 40 -1.37 3.97 9.87
C PRO A 40 -0.09 3.54 9.15
N PHE A 41 -0.01 3.84 7.85
CA PHE A 41 1.26 3.67 7.14
C PHE A 41 2.28 4.65 7.73
N PRO A 42 3.48 4.20 8.13
CA PRO A 42 4.45 5.08 8.78
C PRO A 42 4.98 6.15 7.81
N LYS A 43 5.22 7.35 8.34
CA LYS A 43 6.02 8.37 7.64
C LYS A 43 7.42 7.82 7.39
N GLY A 44 8.16 8.40 6.44
CA GLY A 44 9.53 7.98 6.18
C GLY A 44 10.38 9.04 5.52
N LYS A 45 11.67 8.74 5.37
CA LYS A 45 12.65 9.60 4.70
C LYS A 45 13.64 8.77 3.90
N VAL A 46 14.07 9.31 2.76
CA VAL A 46 15.13 8.69 1.96
C VAL A 46 16.49 8.96 2.61
N ALA A 47 17.22 7.89 2.91
CA ALA A 47 18.61 7.91 3.36
C ALA A 47 19.27 6.58 3.01
N GLU A 48 20.57 6.61 2.72
CA GLU A 48 21.39 5.41 2.43
C GLU A 48 20.83 4.51 1.30
N GLY A 49 20.06 5.09 0.37
CA GLY A 49 19.49 4.36 -0.76
C GLY A 49 18.15 3.66 -0.48
N PHE A 50 17.56 3.84 0.72
CA PHE A 50 16.26 3.29 1.11
C PHE A 50 15.27 4.39 1.52
N TYR A 51 13.98 4.11 1.45
CA TYR A 51 12.95 4.86 2.15
C TYR A 51 12.76 4.26 3.54
N ASN A 52 13.23 4.98 4.56
CA ASN A 52 13.31 4.52 5.93
C ASN A 52 12.04 4.90 6.68
N LEU A 53 11.33 3.90 7.21
CA LEU A 53 10.06 4.11 7.91
C LEU A 53 10.32 4.59 9.34
N SER A 54 9.70 5.71 9.70
CA SER A 54 9.76 6.36 11.00
C SER A 54 8.34 6.56 11.53
N GLY A 55 7.77 5.50 12.10
CA GLY A 55 6.46 5.50 12.77
C GLY A 55 6.57 5.48 14.31
N PRO A 56 5.48 5.72 15.04
CA PRO A 56 5.44 5.45 16.47
C PRO A 56 5.65 3.96 16.76
N VAL A 57 6.05 3.63 17.99
CA VAL A 57 6.14 2.25 18.50
C VAL A 57 5.01 2.03 19.52
N PRO A 58 4.23 0.93 19.43
CA PRO A 58 4.31 -0.14 18.43
C PRO A 58 3.86 0.31 17.04
N GLY A 59 4.48 -0.26 15.98
CA GLY A 59 4.25 0.18 14.60
C GLY A 59 4.93 -0.69 13.54
N LEU A 60 4.69 -0.40 12.26
CA LEU A 60 5.51 -0.91 11.16
C LEU A 60 6.79 -0.09 11.09
N HIS A 61 7.93 -0.76 11.17
CA HIS A 61 9.26 -0.19 11.04
C HIS A 61 10.04 -0.98 9.99
N GLY A 62 11.00 -0.34 9.32
CA GLY A 62 11.83 -0.99 8.32
C GLY A 62 12.35 -0.04 7.26
N HIS A 63 12.92 -0.62 6.21
CA HIS A 63 13.59 0.08 5.12
C HIS A 63 13.09 -0.47 3.80
N LEU A 64 12.51 0.38 2.96
CA LEU A 64 11.96 -0.03 1.67
C LEU A 64 12.96 0.31 0.55
N ASN A 65 13.37 -0.70 -0.22
CA ASN A 65 14.15 -0.49 -1.43
C ASN A 65 13.22 -0.12 -2.59
N LEU A 66 12.84 1.16 -2.67
CA LEU A 66 11.89 1.63 -3.67
C LEU A 66 12.40 1.50 -5.11
N LYS A 67 13.72 1.35 -5.33
CA LYS A 67 14.29 1.10 -6.65
C LYS A 67 13.86 -0.24 -7.26
N GLN A 68 13.42 -1.19 -6.42
CA GLN A 68 12.89 -2.47 -6.89
C GLN A 68 11.43 -2.37 -7.33
N VAL A 69 10.72 -1.30 -6.97
CA VAL A 69 9.32 -1.11 -7.39
C VAL A 69 9.31 -0.68 -8.84
N LYS A 70 8.81 -1.54 -9.73
CA LYS A 70 8.63 -1.21 -11.14
C LYS A 70 7.29 -0.53 -11.40
N GLN A 71 6.25 -1.02 -10.74
CA GLN A 71 4.89 -0.48 -10.85
C GLN A 71 4.10 -0.69 -9.56
N ILE A 72 3.03 0.07 -9.44
CA ILE A 72 2.09 0.00 -8.33
C ILE A 72 0.71 -0.22 -8.92
N ARG A 73 0.22 -1.45 -8.83
CA ARG A 73 -1.07 -1.80 -9.40
C ARG A 73 -2.19 -1.46 -8.42
N PHE A 74 -3.28 -0.90 -8.96
CA PHE A 74 -4.52 -0.72 -8.23
C PHE A 74 -5.28 -2.06 -8.23
N GLN A 75 -5.50 -2.64 -7.05
CA GLN A 75 -6.28 -3.86 -6.91
C GLN A 75 -7.68 -3.52 -6.37
N ASP A 76 -8.72 -3.87 -7.12
CA ASP A 76 -10.14 -3.59 -6.82
C ASP A 76 -10.98 -4.88 -6.85
N LYS A 77 -10.55 -5.89 -6.09
CA LYS A 77 -11.15 -7.23 -6.15
C LYS A 77 -11.91 -7.55 -4.86
N PRO A 78 -13.12 -8.13 -4.93
CA PRO A 78 -13.77 -8.67 -3.74
C PRO A 78 -12.92 -9.72 -3.03
N HIS A 79 -12.83 -9.63 -1.71
CA HIS A 79 -12.24 -10.64 -0.84
C HIS A 79 -13.32 -11.20 0.09
N ARG A 80 -13.58 -12.51 0.01
CA ARG A 80 -14.64 -13.20 0.78
C ARG A 80 -16.01 -12.51 0.67
N GLY A 81 -16.37 -12.05 -0.54
CA GLY A 81 -17.65 -11.40 -0.83
C GLY A 81 -17.74 -9.91 -0.43
N ARG A 82 -16.68 -9.32 0.11
CA ARG A 82 -16.63 -7.89 0.47
C ARG A 82 -15.66 -7.15 -0.45
N GLU A 83 -15.98 -5.91 -0.82
CA GLU A 83 -15.06 -5.07 -1.60
C GLU A 83 -13.70 -4.97 -0.91
N SER A 84 -12.60 -5.08 -1.65
CA SER A 84 -11.25 -4.94 -1.11
C SER A 84 -10.37 -4.19 -2.10
N TYR A 85 -9.70 -3.16 -1.59
CA TYR A 85 -8.88 -2.25 -2.37
C TYR A 85 -7.46 -2.23 -1.82
N ALA A 86 -6.46 -2.29 -2.69
CA ALA A 86 -5.05 -2.24 -2.30
C ALA A 86 -4.16 -1.61 -3.36
N PHE A 87 -3.08 -0.98 -2.90
CA PHE A 87 -1.91 -0.67 -3.69
C PHE A 87 -0.96 -1.87 -3.64
N VAL A 88 -0.66 -2.47 -4.79
CA VAL A 88 0.21 -3.64 -4.91
C VAL A 88 1.53 -3.20 -5.53
N PHE A 89 2.60 -3.21 -4.74
CA PHE A 89 3.93 -2.81 -5.18
C PHE A 89 4.60 -4.03 -5.82
N GLU A 90 4.94 -3.93 -7.11
CA GLU A 90 5.44 -5.04 -7.92
C GLU A 90 6.84 -4.72 -8.47
N ASN A 91 7.70 -5.74 -8.57
CA ASN A 91 9.03 -5.60 -9.15
C ASN A 91 9.01 -5.74 -10.69
N ALA A 92 10.19 -5.73 -11.32
CA ALA A 92 10.31 -5.82 -12.77
C ALA A 92 9.89 -7.19 -13.35
N ASP A 93 9.75 -8.21 -12.51
CA ASP A 93 9.29 -9.56 -12.84
C ASP A 93 7.80 -9.77 -12.47
N ASP A 94 7.07 -8.67 -12.22
CA ASP A 94 5.67 -8.64 -11.76
C ASP A 94 5.43 -9.35 -10.40
N GLU A 95 6.49 -9.62 -9.65
CA GLU A 95 6.37 -10.22 -8.31
C GLU A 95 5.98 -9.16 -7.28
N VAL A 96 5.06 -9.53 -6.39
CA VAL A 96 4.60 -8.66 -5.31
C VAL A 96 5.71 -8.50 -4.27
N ILE A 97 6.13 -7.25 -4.04
CA ILE A 97 7.05 -6.88 -2.96
C ILE A 97 6.28 -6.77 -1.64
N PHE A 98 5.22 -5.95 -1.63
CA PHE A 98 4.28 -5.80 -0.52
C PHE A 98 2.96 -5.18 -0.99
N LYS A 99 1.96 -5.14 -0.12
CA LYS A 99 0.65 -4.53 -0.39
C LYS A 99 0.26 -3.58 0.72
N VAL A 100 -0.47 -2.52 0.37
CA VAL A 100 -1.15 -1.65 1.34
C VAL A 100 -2.64 -1.63 1.02
N PHE A 101 -3.44 -2.26 1.88
CA PHE A 101 -4.89 -2.31 1.77
C PHE A 101 -5.53 -1.13 2.49
N LEU A 102 -6.64 -0.63 1.93
CA LEU A 102 -7.47 0.34 2.62
C LEU A 102 -8.00 -0.24 3.95
N GLY A 103 -8.08 0.62 4.95
CA GLY A 103 -8.56 0.30 6.27
C GLY A 103 -10.05 -0.01 6.31
N ARG A 104 -10.44 -0.61 7.44
CA ARG A 104 -11.82 -0.86 7.80
C ARG A 104 -12.10 -0.31 9.19
N ASP A 105 -13.34 0.09 9.42
CA ASP A 105 -13.82 0.47 10.74
C ASP A 105 -14.01 -0.75 11.67
N GLU A 106 -14.46 -0.49 12.89
CA GLU A 106 -14.72 -1.52 13.91
C GLU A 106 -15.80 -2.53 13.49
N LYS A 107 -16.67 -2.19 12.54
CA LYS A 107 -17.72 -3.08 11.99
C LYS A 107 -17.19 -3.89 10.81
N GLY A 108 -15.97 -3.63 10.37
CA GLY A 108 -15.35 -4.26 9.20
C GLY A 108 -15.80 -3.64 7.88
N GLU A 109 -16.37 -2.44 7.91
CA GLU A 109 -16.75 -1.69 6.71
C GLU A 109 -15.57 -0.87 6.19
N LEU A 110 -15.47 -0.74 4.87
CA LEU A 110 -14.37 -0.01 4.23
C LEU A 110 -14.46 1.48 4.56
N LEU A 111 -13.33 2.12 4.87
CA LEU A 111 -13.32 3.57 5.14
C LEU A 111 -13.65 4.37 3.86
N ALA A 112 -14.80 5.04 3.87
CA ALA A 112 -15.36 5.71 2.68
C ALA A 112 -14.43 6.78 2.10
N GLU A 113 -13.77 7.56 2.95
CA GLU A 113 -12.82 8.59 2.52
C GLU A 113 -11.60 7.98 1.80
N GLN A 114 -11.02 6.91 2.35
CA GLN A 114 -9.92 6.20 1.70
C GLN A 114 -10.36 5.60 0.37
N LYS A 115 -11.57 5.03 0.29
CA LYS A 115 -12.15 4.49 -0.95
C LYS A 115 -12.26 5.59 -2.01
N GLN A 116 -12.81 6.74 -1.66
CA GLN A 116 -12.98 7.86 -2.59
C GLN A 116 -11.63 8.34 -3.13
N ARG A 117 -10.63 8.53 -2.25
CA ARG A 117 -9.28 8.93 -2.65
C ARG A 117 -8.60 7.87 -3.55
N PHE A 118 -8.76 6.59 -3.22
CA PHE A 118 -8.25 5.48 -4.04
C PHE A 118 -8.84 5.49 -5.45
N LEU A 119 -10.17 5.60 -5.57
CA LEU A 119 -10.85 5.61 -6.88
C LEU A 119 -10.48 6.84 -7.71
N ALA A 120 -10.32 8.00 -7.08
CA ALA A 120 -9.85 9.21 -7.75
C ALA A 120 -8.42 9.05 -8.29
N MET A 121 -7.51 8.44 -7.50
CA MET A 121 -6.16 8.11 -7.97
C MET A 121 -6.22 7.09 -9.12
N GLN A 122 -6.99 6.02 -8.98
CA GLN A 122 -7.12 5.00 -10.01
C GLN A 122 -7.62 5.60 -11.33
N GLN A 123 -8.61 6.49 -11.29
CA GLN A 123 -9.12 7.18 -12.47
C GLN A 123 -8.06 8.10 -13.12
N HIS A 124 -7.17 8.70 -12.34
CA HIS A 124 -6.09 9.53 -12.87
C HIS A 124 -5.07 8.75 -13.72
N TYR A 125 -4.91 7.45 -13.46
CA TYR A 125 -3.98 6.56 -14.16
C TYR A 125 -4.65 5.67 -15.22
N GLN A 126 -5.95 5.88 -15.52
CA GLN A 126 -6.69 5.18 -16.57
C GLN A 126 -6.42 5.73 -17.98
#